data_AF-A0A7C0XUD3-F1
#
_entry.id   AF-A0A7C0XUD3-F1
#
_cell.length_a   1.000
_cell.length_b   1.000
_cell.length_c   1.000
_cell.angle_alpha   90.00
_cell.angle_beta   90.00
_cell.angle_gamma   90.00
#
_symmetry.space_group_name_H-M   'P 1'
#
loop_
_entity.id
_entity.type
_entity.pdbx_description
1 polymer ?
#
loop_
_entity_poly.entity_id
_entity_poly.type
_entity_poly.pdbx_seq_one_letter_code
_entity_poly.pdbx_strand_id
1 'polypeptide(L)'
;MKKHFLYIFTLITIVAFTGCESIATKEDIDAVKERVSSVEEDFYTTSRAIAKRFKEIEFDIAEKTGKLENEIKQLSQARADLSERISSLEKEIRGLKGKIEEVDFNFDEKLKEEKDERERKNLELKREIEGLKKTYNDLISSISSLNKTLTVIQKDIVALRNSQVKIANSLKEISEGVNRNAENNLALQKKLNSSLKVFLNELTRQESEIYRLKREIGILKEKGTITQKGRKRYYIVKKGDYLGKIAKRYGTTVKKLKRVNKLKSDVIYPGQKLIIP
;
A
#
# COMPACT_ATOMS: atom_id res chain seq x y z
N MET A 1 -85.63 106.89 -2.58
CA MET A 1 -85.12 108.24 -2.27
C MET A 1 -86.13 109.35 -2.54
N LYS A 2 -86.72 109.48 -3.75
CA LYS A 2 -87.75 110.52 -4.03
C LYS A 2 -88.88 110.62 -2.99
N LYS A 3 -89.39 109.49 -2.46
CA LYS A 3 -90.48 109.48 -1.45
C LYS A 3 -90.08 109.97 -0.06
N HIS A 4 -88.87 109.68 0.43
CA HIS A 4 -88.41 110.19 1.74
C HIS A 4 -87.97 111.65 1.64
N PHE A 5 -87.50 112.08 0.48
CA PHE A 5 -87.14 113.48 0.22
C PHE A 5 -88.36 114.40 0.14
N LEU A 6 -89.44 113.93 -0.48
CA LEU A 6 -90.74 114.63 -0.46
C LEU A 6 -91.23 114.82 0.98
N TYR A 7 -90.97 113.83 1.86
CA TYR A 7 -91.34 113.86 3.26
C TYR A 7 -90.55 114.91 4.07
N ILE A 8 -89.23 115.02 3.84
CA ILE A 8 -88.39 116.07 4.45
C ILE A 8 -88.79 117.45 3.93
N PHE A 9 -89.08 117.59 2.63
CA PHE A 9 -89.53 118.86 2.06
C PHE A 9 -90.88 119.30 2.63
N THR A 10 -91.82 118.36 2.83
CA THR A 10 -93.08 118.63 3.53
C THR A 10 -92.87 118.98 5.01
N LEU A 11 -91.91 118.36 5.70
CA LEU A 11 -91.57 118.69 7.08
C LEU A 11 -90.94 120.08 7.21
N ILE A 12 -90.07 120.49 6.29
CA ILE A 12 -89.48 121.83 6.24
C ILE A 12 -90.57 122.89 5.96
N THR A 13 -91.51 122.60 5.06
CA THR A 13 -92.65 123.52 4.82
C THR A 13 -93.62 123.59 6.00
N ILE A 14 -93.81 122.49 6.74
CA ILE A 14 -94.64 122.48 7.95
C ILE A 14 -93.95 123.21 9.11
N VAL A 15 -92.64 123.06 9.30
CA VAL A 15 -91.87 123.78 10.35
C VAL A 15 -91.82 125.29 10.08
N ALA A 16 -91.84 125.73 8.82
CA ALA A 16 -91.96 127.15 8.48
C ALA A 16 -93.32 127.77 8.86
N PHE A 17 -94.37 126.95 9.12
CA PHE A 17 -95.75 127.42 9.29
C PHE A 17 -96.21 127.48 10.76
N THR A 18 -95.46 126.94 11.72
CA THR A 18 -95.86 126.93 13.14
C THR A 18 -94.71 127.31 14.05
N GLY A 19 -94.64 128.60 14.42
CA GLY A 19 -94.16 129.03 15.74
C GLY A 19 -92.66 129.23 15.95
N CYS A 20 -92.01 130.12 15.18
CA CYS A 20 -90.77 130.78 15.63
C CYS A 20 -90.73 132.24 15.15
N GLU A 21 -90.60 133.18 16.09
CA GLU A 21 -90.47 134.63 15.87
C GLU A 21 -89.09 134.99 15.30
N SER A 22 -88.85 134.59 14.05
CA SER A 22 -87.84 135.11 13.14
C SER A 22 -88.20 134.50 11.79
N ILE A 23 -89.09 135.16 11.04
CA ILE A 23 -89.55 134.70 9.73
C ILE A 23 -88.31 134.61 8.85
N ALA A 24 -87.90 133.38 8.50
CA ALA A 24 -86.79 133.14 7.59
C ALA A 24 -86.98 134.05 6.37
N THR A 25 -86.01 134.91 6.12
CA THR A 25 -86.05 135.80 4.98
C THR A 25 -85.97 134.96 3.70
N LYS A 26 -86.40 135.52 2.56
CA LYS A 26 -86.25 134.84 1.27
C LYS A 26 -84.80 134.41 1.02
N GLU A 27 -83.84 135.20 1.51
CA GLU A 27 -82.39 134.90 1.49
C GLU A 27 -82.03 133.68 2.35
N ASP A 28 -82.59 133.53 3.56
CA ASP A 28 -82.36 132.35 4.41
C ASP A 28 -82.88 131.06 3.75
N ILE A 29 -84.06 131.13 3.11
CA ILE A 29 -84.65 130.01 2.37
C ILE A 29 -83.81 129.67 1.13
N ASP A 30 -83.33 130.67 0.39
CA ASP A 30 -82.52 130.45 -0.80
C ASP A 30 -81.11 129.92 -0.44
N ALA A 31 -80.51 130.34 0.69
CA ALA A 31 -79.28 129.77 1.21
C ALA A 31 -79.41 128.31 1.66
N VAL A 32 -80.54 127.94 2.28
CA VAL A 32 -80.83 126.54 2.63
C VAL A 32 -81.04 125.70 1.37
N LYS A 33 -81.76 126.22 0.36
CA LYS A 33 -81.94 125.53 -0.93
C LYS A 33 -80.60 125.29 -1.62
N GLU A 34 -79.72 126.28 -1.66
CA GLU A 34 -78.40 126.16 -2.27
C GLU A 34 -77.54 125.10 -1.55
N ARG A 35 -77.55 125.08 -0.21
CA ARG A 35 -76.87 124.05 0.59
C ARG A 35 -77.47 122.66 0.37
N VAL A 36 -78.80 122.54 0.30
CA VAL A 36 -79.48 121.27 0.02
C VAL A 36 -79.11 120.77 -1.38
N SER A 37 -79.10 121.64 -2.39
CA SER A 37 -78.67 121.28 -3.76
C SER A 37 -77.20 120.87 -3.82
N SER A 38 -76.31 121.55 -3.09
CA SER A 38 -74.90 121.15 -2.97
C SER A 38 -74.76 119.77 -2.30
N VAL A 39 -75.50 119.49 -1.23
CA VAL A 39 -75.48 118.18 -0.56
C VAL A 39 -76.08 117.09 -1.46
N GLU A 40 -77.11 117.39 -2.24
CA GLU A 40 -77.67 116.46 -3.23
C GLU A 40 -76.66 116.12 -4.33
N GLU A 41 -75.92 117.12 -4.80
CA GLU A 41 -74.86 116.96 -5.81
C GLU A 41 -73.69 116.13 -5.25
N ASP A 42 -73.22 116.42 -4.03
CA ASP A 42 -72.20 115.64 -3.33
C ASP A 42 -72.64 114.20 -3.08
N PHE A 43 -73.89 113.99 -2.68
CA PHE A 43 -74.44 112.66 -2.47
C PHE A 43 -74.55 111.88 -3.79
N TYR A 44 -74.96 112.54 -4.88
CA TYR A 44 -75.07 111.91 -6.19
C TYR A 44 -73.70 111.55 -6.77
N THR A 45 -72.72 112.46 -6.67
CA THR A 45 -71.34 112.22 -7.11
C THR A 45 -70.67 111.12 -6.30
N THR A 46 -70.85 111.12 -4.97
CA THR A 46 -70.34 110.07 -4.07
C THR A 46 -71.00 108.72 -4.37
N SER A 47 -72.32 108.67 -4.51
CA SER A 47 -73.06 107.44 -4.86
C SER A 47 -72.61 106.88 -6.21
N ARG A 48 -72.37 107.74 -7.20
CA ARG A 48 -71.83 107.35 -8.51
C ARG A 48 -70.40 106.82 -8.40
N ALA A 49 -69.53 107.46 -7.61
CA ALA A 49 -68.16 107.00 -7.37
C ALA A 49 -68.13 105.63 -6.65
N ILE A 50 -69.00 105.45 -5.66
CA ILE A 50 -69.20 104.18 -4.96
C ILE A 50 -69.66 103.10 -5.94
N ALA A 51 -70.69 103.36 -6.75
CA ALA A 51 -71.18 102.42 -7.75
C ALA A 51 -70.10 102.03 -8.79
N LYS A 52 -69.25 102.99 -9.19
CA LYS A 52 -68.10 102.72 -10.06
C LYS A 52 -67.08 101.79 -9.39
N ARG A 53 -66.70 102.07 -8.14
CA ARG A 53 -65.78 101.23 -7.36
C ARG A 53 -66.32 99.82 -7.14
N PHE A 54 -67.62 99.68 -6.85
CA PHE A 54 -68.24 98.36 -6.72
C PHE A 54 -68.12 97.56 -8.02
N LYS A 55 -68.37 98.17 -9.19
CA LYS A 55 -68.18 97.49 -10.48
C LYS A 55 -66.73 97.10 -10.74
N GLU A 56 -65.77 97.94 -10.39
CA GLU A 56 -64.34 97.62 -10.51
C GLU A 56 -63.97 96.43 -9.61
N ILE A 57 -64.45 96.41 -8.35
CA ILE A 57 -64.24 95.29 -7.42
C ILE A 57 -64.90 94.01 -7.92
N GLU A 58 -66.15 94.09 -8.40
CA GLU A 58 -66.85 92.93 -8.97
C GLU A 58 -66.08 92.34 -10.16
N PHE A 59 -65.57 93.20 -11.04
CA PHE A 59 -64.74 92.79 -12.17
C PHE A 59 -63.43 92.14 -11.73
N ASP A 60 -62.69 92.77 -10.82
CA ASP A 60 -61.42 92.24 -10.30
C ASP A 60 -61.60 90.90 -9.58
N ILE A 61 -62.68 90.75 -8.81
CA ILE A 61 -63.05 89.49 -8.15
C ILE A 61 -63.33 88.44 -9.20
N ALA A 62 -64.18 88.73 -10.19
CA ALA A 62 -64.54 87.78 -11.24
C ALA A 62 -63.32 87.32 -12.06
N GLU A 63 -62.40 88.24 -12.39
CA GLU A 63 -61.16 87.90 -13.09
C GLU A 63 -60.27 86.98 -12.24
N LYS A 64 -60.08 87.31 -10.95
CA LYS A 64 -59.26 86.51 -10.03
C LYS A 64 -59.88 85.14 -9.75
N THR A 65 -61.20 85.05 -9.54
CA THR A 65 -61.88 83.78 -9.34
C THR A 65 -61.81 82.92 -10.59
N GLY A 66 -61.97 83.50 -11.79
CA GLY A 66 -61.82 82.76 -13.05
C GLY A 66 -60.40 82.22 -13.27
N LYS A 67 -59.36 82.99 -12.91
CA LYS A 67 -57.96 82.49 -12.94
C LYS A 67 -57.77 81.32 -11.97
N LEU A 68 -58.25 81.47 -10.73
CA LEU A 68 -58.15 80.44 -9.71
C LEU A 68 -58.90 79.15 -10.09
N GLU A 69 -60.10 79.26 -10.67
CA GLU A 69 -60.88 78.12 -11.17
C GLU A 69 -60.11 77.34 -12.25
N ASN A 70 -59.46 78.05 -13.18
CA ASN A 70 -58.63 77.43 -14.20
C ASN A 70 -57.40 76.71 -13.60
N GLU A 71 -56.73 77.33 -12.63
CA GLU A 71 -55.61 76.70 -11.91
C GLU A 71 -56.05 75.45 -11.15
N ILE A 72 -57.18 75.52 -10.43
CA ILE A 72 -57.76 74.36 -9.71
C ILE A 72 -58.08 73.24 -10.70
N LYS A 73 -58.62 73.55 -11.87
CA LYS A 73 -58.92 72.55 -12.91
C LYS A 73 -57.65 71.88 -13.42
N GLN A 74 -56.60 72.64 -13.70
CA GLN A 74 -55.30 72.10 -14.13
C GLN A 74 -54.67 71.21 -13.06
N LEU A 75 -54.67 71.66 -11.79
CA LEU A 75 -54.16 70.87 -10.67
C LEU A 75 -54.96 69.59 -10.45
N SER A 76 -56.28 69.64 -10.62
CA SER A 76 -57.14 68.46 -10.52
C SER A 76 -56.81 67.43 -11.60
N GLN A 77 -56.55 67.88 -12.84
CA GLN A 77 -56.14 66.98 -13.92
C GLN A 77 -54.77 66.36 -13.63
N ALA A 78 -53.77 67.18 -13.27
CA ALA A 78 -52.43 66.69 -12.95
C ALA A 78 -52.43 65.67 -11.79
N ARG A 79 -53.29 65.88 -10.79
CA ARG A 79 -53.49 64.93 -9.69
C ARG A 79 -54.05 63.58 -10.18
N ALA A 80 -55.01 63.60 -11.11
CA ALA A 80 -55.58 62.38 -11.69
C ALA A 80 -54.52 61.59 -12.46
N ASP A 81 -53.75 62.26 -13.32
CA ASP A 81 -52.68 61.65 -14.12
C ASP A 81 -51.58 61.03 -13.22
N LEU A 82 -51.20 61.74 -12.15
CA LEU A 82 -50.25 61.21 -11.15
C LEU A 82 -50.81 59.98 -10.43
N SER A 83 -52.10 59.98 -10.09
CA SER A 83 -52.75 58.83 -9.44
C SER A 83 -52.71 57.58 -10.32
N GLU A 84 -52.93 57.73 -11.63
CA GLU A 84 -52.85 56.62 -12.59
C GLU A 84 -51.41 56.09 -12.69
N ARG A 85 -50.43 56.99 -12.76
CA ARG A 85 -49.02 56.61 -12.83
C ARG A 85 -48.53 55.90 -11.57
N ILE A 86 -48.96 56.34 -10.39
CA ILE A 86 -48.70 55.66 -9.11
C ILE A 86 -49.26 54.24 -9.15
N SER A 87 -50.51 54.06 -9.59
CA SER A 87 -51.14 52.74 -9.69
C SER A 87 -50.38 51.80 -10.66
N SER A 88 -49.90 52.32 -11.79
CA SER A 88 -49.06 51.54 -12.72
C SER A 88 -47.74 51.11 -12.07
N LEU A 89 -47.04 52.04 -11.42
CA LEU A 89 -45.78 51.76 -10.72
C LEU A 89 -45.96 50.74 -9.59
N GLU A 90 -47.04 50.84 -8.80
CA GLU A 90 -47.35 49.86 -7.75
C GLU A 90 -47.56 48.45 -8.31
N LYS A 91 -48.14 48.33 -9.52
CA LYS A 91 -48.29 47.03 -10.19
C LYS A 91 -46.94 46.49 -10.66
N GLU A 92 -46.08 47.34 -11.23
CA GLU A 92 -44.72 46.95 -11.64
C GLU A 92 -43.87 46.52 -10.45
N ILE A 93 -43.89 47.27 -9.34
CA ILE A 93 -43.17 46.94 -8.11
C ILE A 93 -43.62 45.58 -7.57
N ARG A 94 -44.93 45.31 -7.54
CA ARG A 94 -45.45 43.98 -7.13
C ARG A 94 -44.96 42.86 -8.04
N GLY A 95 -44.96 43.08 -9.35
CA GLY A 95 -44.45 42.10 -10.33
C GLY A 95 -42.95 41.83 -10.17
N LEU A 96 -42.14 42.87 -9.96
CA LEU A 96 -40.71 42.74 -9.72
C LEU A 96 -40.43 42.01 -8.40
N LYS A 97 -41.18 42.32 -7.34
CA LYS A 97 -41.06 41.63 -6.05
C LYS A 97 -41.29 40.13 -6.18
N GLY A 98 -42.34 39.72 -6.91
CA GLY A 98 -42.60 38.30 -7.15
C GLY A 98 -41.47 37.60 -7.93
N LYS A 99 -40.90 38.27 -8.93
CA LYS A 99 -39.74 37.72 -9.67
C LYS A 99 -38.49 37.59 -8.80
N ILE A 100 -38.26 38.53 -7.89
CA ILE A 100 -37.14 38.45 -6.94
C ILE A 100 -37.34 37.25 -6.03
N GLU A 101 -38.53 37.07 -5.45
CA GLU A 101 -38.84 35.94 -4.58
C GLU A 101 -38.67 34.58 -5.29
N GLU A 102 -39.08 34.49 -6.57
CA GLU A 102 -38.88 33.28 -7.39
C GLU A 102 -37.40 33.00 -7.66
N VAL A 103 -36.62 34.04 -7.99
CA VAL A 103 -35.18 33.90 -8.24
C VAL A 103 -34.45 33.48 -6.97
N ASP A 104 -34.78 34.10 -5.83
CA ASP A 104 -34.19 33.78 -4.53
C ASP A 104 -34.47 32.32 -4.15
N PHE A 105 -35.72 31.87 -4.31
CA PHE A 105 -36.11 30.48 -4.06
C PHE A 105 -35.33 29.50 -4.96
N ASN A 106 -35.30 29.76 -6.27
CA ASN A 106 -34.59 28.91 -7.23
C ASN A 106 -33.08 28.87 -6.97
N PHE A 107 -32.50 29.98 -6.51
CA PHE A 107 -31.09 30.05 -6.16
C PHE A 107 -30.78 29.23 -4.90
N ASP A 108 -31.60 29.35 -3.86
CA ASP A 108 -31.47 28.58 -2.63
C ASP A 108 -31.63 27.07 -2.87
N GLU A 109 -32.58 26.68 -3.73
CA GLU A 109 -32.78 25.27 -4.10
C GLU A 109 -31.54 24.71 -4.83
N LYS A 110 -31.04 25.42 -5.84
CA LYS A 110 -29.80 25.01 -6.55
C LYS A 110 -28.59 24.95 -5.62
N LEU A 111 -28.45 25.92 -4.72
CA LEU A 111 -27.34 25.94 -3.77
C LEU A 111 -27.39 24.73 -2.83
N LYS A 112 -28.60 24.35 -2.39
CA LYS A 112 -28.82 23.16 -1.58
C LYS A 112 -28.50 21.88 -2.35
N GLU A 113 -28.99 21.75 -3.58
CA GLU A 113 -28.70 20.59 -4.44
C GLU A 113 -27.21 20.41 -4.68
N GLU A 114 -26.50 21.48 -5.06
CA GLU A 114 -25.05 21.43 -5.24
C GLU A 114 -24.31 21.04 -3.96
N LYS A 115 -24.75 21.56 -2.81
CA LYS A 115 -24.15 21.23 -1.51
C LYS A 115 -24.35 19.76 -1.18
N ASP A 116 -25.57 19.24 -1.31
CA ASP A 116 -25.89 17.84 -1.04
C ASP A 116 -25.11 16.90 -1.99
N GLU A 117 -24.97 17.27 -3.27
CA GLU A 117 -24.18 16.51 -4.23
C GLU A 117 -22.69 16.50 -3.86
N ARG A 118 -22.12 17.65 -3.49
CA ARG A 118 -20.73 17.76 -3.01
C ARG A 118 -20.50 16.91 -1.76
N GLU A 119 -21.42 16.92 -0.81
CA GLU A 119 -21.33 16.11 0.41
C GLU A 119 -21.36 14.61 0.10
N ARG A 120 -22.25 14.16 -0.79
CA ARG A 120 -22.29 12.76 -1.25
C ARG A 120 -20.98 12.33 -1.90
N LYS A 121 -20.47 13.11 -2.85
CA LYS A 121 -19.19 12.85 -3.53
C LYS A 121 -18.02 12.78 -2.55
N ASN A 122 -18.00 13.66 -1.54
CA ASN A 122 -16.96 13.66 -0.52
C ASN A 122 -17.03 12.39 0.38
N LEU A 123 -18.23 11.95 0.73
CA LEU A 123 -18.42 10.70 1.48
C LEU A 123 -17.96 9.46 0.70
N GLU A 124 -18.26 9.42 -0.60
CA GLU A 124 -17.81 8.35 -1.50
C GLU A 124 -16.29 8.32 -1.62
N LEU A 125 -15.66 9.46 -1.91
CA LEU A 125 -14.21 9.58 -2.00
C LEU A 125 -13.52 9.17 -0.69
N LYS A 126 -14.09 9.53 0.47
CA LYS A 126 -13.58 9.12 1.77
C LYS A 126 -13.61 7.60 1.98
N ARG A 127 -14.67 6.92 1.51
CA ARG A 127 -14.78 5.45 1.56
C ARG A 127 -13.74 4.79 0.66
N GLU A 128 -13.54 5.31 -0.54
CA GLU A 128 -12.52 4.81 -1.46
C GLU A 128 -11.11 4.95 -0.88
N ILE A 129 -10.78 6.11 -0.31
CA ILE A 129 -9.49 6.35 0.34
C ILE A 129 -9.26 5.36 1.49
N GLU A 130 -10.26 5.10 2.33
CA GLU A 130 -10.12 4.14 3.42
C GLU A 130 -9.95 2.70 2.90
N GLY A 131 -10.64 2.34 1.81
CA GLY A 131 -10.44 1.07 1.11
C GLY A 131 -9.01 0.92 0.59
N LEU A 132 -8.49 1.93 -0.11
CA LEU A 132 -7.12 1.96 -0.62
C LEU A 132 -6.09 1.88 0.52
N LYS A 133 -6.32 2.59 1.62
CA LYS A 133 -5.45 2.56 2.80
C LYS A 133 -5.38 1.16 3.41
N LYS A 134 -6.51 0.45 3.48
CA LYS A 134 -6.53 -0.96 3.93
C LYS A 134 -5.70 -1.85 3.00
N THR A 135 -5.94 -1.78 1.69
CA THR A 135 -5.17 -2.55 0.70
C THR A 135 -3.67 -2.25 0.78
N TYR A 136 -3.30 -0.99 0.98
CA TYR A 136 -1.90 -0.58 1.15
C TYR A 136 -1.26 -1.20 2.39
N ASN A 137 -1.97 -1.22 3.53
CA ASN A 137 -1.48 -1.86 4.75
C ASN A 137 -1.33 -3.39 4.61
N ASP A 138 -2.27 -4.03 3.91
CA ASP A 138 -2.19 -5.47 3.60
C ASP A 138 -0.97 -5.78 2.72
N LEU A 139 -0.66 -4.90 1.75
CA LEU A 139 0.52 -5.01 0.90
C LEU A 139 1.82 -4.87 1.71
N ILE A 140 1.90 -3.90 2.62
CA ILE A 140 3.05 -3.74 3.53
C ILE A 140 3.27 -5.01 4.36
N SER A 141 2.19 -5.58 4.90
CA SER A 141 2.25 -6.79 5.70
C SER A 141 2.75 -7.99 4.88
N SER A 142 2.29 -8.09 3.63
CA SER A 142 2.73 -9.12 2.69
C SER A 142 4.21 -8.97 2.33
N ILE A 143 4.68 -7.75 2.04
CA ILE A 143 6.10 -7.46 1.77
C ILE A 143 6.97 -7.80 2.98
N SER A 144 6.51 -7.46 4.19
CA SER A 144 7.21 -7.82 5.44
C SER A 144 7.37 -9.33 5.60
N SER A 145 6.31 -10.10 5.33
CA SER A 145 6.36 -11.57 5.32
C SER A 145 7.35 -12.11 4.29
N LEU A 146 7.30 -11.59 3.05
CA LEU A 146 8.23 -11.98 1.99
C LEU A 146 9.69 -11.70 2.36
N ASN A 147 9.99 -10.55 2.97
CA ASN A 147 11.33 -10.22 3.43
C ASN A 147 11.84 -11.17 4.52
N LYS A 148 10.97 -11.60 5.44
CA LYS A 148 11.32 -12.63 6.43
C LYS A 148 11.68 -13.95 5.73
N THR A 149 10.87 -14.39 4.78
CA THR A 149 11.14 -15.60 3.99
C THR A 149 12.45 -15.48 3.20
N LEU A 150 12.70 -14.35 2.56
CA LEU A 150 13.95 -14.10 1.83
C LEU A 150 15.17 -14.19 2.76
N THR A 151 15.06 -13.66 3.98
CA THR A 151 16.13 -13.74 4.98
C THR A 151 16.42 -15.19 5.39
N VAL A 152 15.39 -16.03 5.54
CA VAL A 152 15.57 -17.47 5.82
C VAL A 152 16.27 -18.16 4.65
N ILE A 153 15.80 -17.95 3.43
CA ILE A 153 16.41 -18.52 2.22
C ILE A 153 17.87 -18.11 2.08
N GLN A 154 18.22 -16.85 2.36
CA GLN A 154 19.61 -16.39 2.35
C GLN A 154 20.49 -17.14 3.35
N LYS A 155 19.99 -17.42 4.55
CA LYS A 155 20.71 -18.25 5.55
C LYS A 155 20.92 -19.67 5.04
N ASP A 156 19.90 -20.27 4.44
CA ASP A 156 19.97 -21.62 3.89
C ASP A 156 20.97 -21.72 2.74
N ILE A 157 21.02 -20.72 1.85
CA ILE A 157 22.02 -20.64 0.76
C ILE A 157 23.44 -20.60 1.33
N VAL A 158 23.69 -19.81 2.38
CA VAL A 158 25.00 -19.77 3.04
C VAL A 158 25.35 -21.11 3.66
N ALA A 159 24.40 -21.77 4.33
CA ALA A 159 24.60 -23.10 4.90
C ALA A 159 24.94 -24.15 3.83
N LEU A 160 24.20 -24.15 2.71
CA LEU A 160 24.46 -25.02 1.57
C LEU A 160 25.85 -24.77 0.98
N ARG A 161 26.25 -23.51 0.80
CA ARG A 161 27.59 -23.15 0.32
C ARG A 161 28.69 -23.70 1.23
N ASN A 162 28.53 -23.58 2.55
CA ASN A 162 29.49 -24.14 3.51
C ASN A 162 29.58 -25.67 3.43
N SER A 163 28.45 -26.35 3.25
CA SER A 163 28.41 -27.79 3.03
C SER A 163 29.09 -28.20 1.72
N GLN A 164 28.90 -27.46 0.64
CA GLN A 164 29.60 -27.69 -0.63
C GLN A 164 31.13 -27.57 -0.48
N VAL A 165 31.62 -26.58 0.26
CA VAL A 165 33.06 -26.43 0.54
C VAL A 165 33.60 -27.62 1.33
N LYS A 166 32.86 -28.10 2.36
CA LYS A 166 33.25 -29.30 3.11
C LYS A 166 33.34 -30.53 2.21
N ILE A 167 32.34 -30.74 1.35
CA ILE A 167 32.32 -31.85 0.39
C ILE A 167 33.54 -31.77 -0.53
N ALA A 168 33.84 -30.60 -1.08
CA ALA A 168 34.99 -30.41 -1.96
C ALA A 168 36.32 -30.78 -1.26
N ASN A 169 36.49 -30.39 0.00
CA ASN A 169 37.67 -30.75 0.80
C ASN A 169 37.75 -32.26 1.03
N SER A 170 36.65 -32.91 1.43
CA SER A 170 36.62 -34.37 1.60
C SER A 170 36.91 -35.12 0.30
N LEU A 171 36.40 -34.65 -0.84
CA LEU A 171 36.71 -35.22 -2.15
C LEU A 171 38.20 -35.08 -2.49
N LYS A 172 38.82 -33.96 -2.17
CA LYS A 172 40.27 -33.75 -2.33
C LYS A 172 41.07 -34.75 -1.50
N GLU A 173 40.74 -34.91 -0.22
CA GLU A 173 41.39 -35.88 0.68
C GLU A 173 41.25 -37.33 0.16
N ILE A 174 40.06 -37.70 -0.31
CA ILE A 174 39.82 -39.01 -0.92
C ILE A 174 40.69 -39.18 -2.17
N SER A 175 40.75 -38.19 -3.06
CA SER A 175 41.57 -38.24 -4.27
C SER A 175 43.06 -38.43 -3.94
N GLU A 176 43.58 -37.68 -2.96
CA GLU A 176 44.95 -37.84 -2.47
C GLU A 176 45.20 -39.23 -1.85
N GLY A 177 44.21 -39.77 -1.13
CA GLY A 177 44.28 -41.14 -0.60
C GLY A 177 44.30 -42.21 -1.69
N VAL A 178 43.48 -42.05 -2.72
CA VAL A 178 43.46 -42.95 -3.89
C VAL A 178 44.81 -42.93 -4.61
N ASN A 179 45.40 -41.75 -4.83
CA ASN A 179 46.71 -41.63 -5.47
C ASN A 179 47.81 -42.32 -4.66
N ARG A 180 47.85 -42.10 -3.33
CA ARG A 180 48.78 -42.81 -2.42
C ARG A 180 48.62 -44.32 -2.50
N ASN A 181 47.39 -44.82 -2.54
CA ASN A 181 47.12 -46.25 -2.69
C ASN A 181 47.57 -46.81 -4.05
N ALA A 182 47.38 -46.05 -5.13
CA ALA A 182 47.87 -46.42 -6.45
C ALA A 182 49.41 -46.52 -6.48
N GLU A 183 50.11 -45.55 -5.89
CA GLU A 183 51.57 -45.56 -5.74
C GLU A 183 52.06 -46.77 -4.92
N ASN A 184 51.41 -47.04 -3.79
CA ASN A 184 51.71 -48.21 -2.95
C ASN A 184 51.51 -49.53 -3.69
N ASN A 185 50.41 -49.67 -4.44
CA ASN A 185 50.13 -50.85 -5.25
C ASN A 185 51.19 -51.05 -6.34
N LEU A 186 51.61 -49.97 -7.01
CA LEU A 186 52.69 -50.03 -7.99
C LEU A 186 54.02 -50.44 -7.34
N ALA A 187 54.33 -49.93 -6.15
CA ALA A 187 55.53 -50.30 -5.40
C ALA A 187 55.50 -51.78 -4.97
N LEU A 188 54.35 -52.28 -4.51
CA LEU A 188 54.15 -53.69 -4.17
C LEU A 188 54.30 -54.59 -5.39
N GLN A 189 53.71 -54.23 -6.53
CA GLN A 189 53.89 -54.96 -7.79
C GLN A 189 55.37 -55.04 -8.20
N LYS A 190 56.11 -53.92 -8.11
CA LYS A 190 57.56 -53.89 -8.40
C LYS A 190 58.33 -54.83 -7.48
N LYS A 191 58.06 -54.79 -6.17
CA LYS A 191 58.67 -55.71 -5.18
C LYS A 191 58.36 -57.16 -5.52
N LEU A 192 57.09 -57.50 -5.76
CA LEU A 192 56.65 -58.84 -6.11
C LEU A 192 57.37 -59.37 -7.36
N ASN A 193 57.42 -58.56 -8.43
CA ASN A 193 58.11 -58.93 -9.67
C ASN A 193 59.61 -59.15 -9.45
N SER A 194 60.26 -58.32 -8.62
CA SER A 194 61.67 -58.52 -8.28
C SER A 194 61.91 -59.83 -7.51
N SER A 195 61.06 -60.13 -6.52
CA SER A 195 61.13 -61.38 -5.76
C SER A 195 60.88 -62.61 -6.64
N LEU A 196 59.87 -62.55 -7.51
CA LEU A 196 59.59 -63.61 -8.48
C LEU A 196 60.78 -63.85 -9.41
N LYS A 197 61.41 -62.78 -9.91
CA LYS A 197 62.60 -62.89 -10.75
C LYS A 197 63.76 -63.58 -10.02
N VAL A 198 64.02 -63.21 -8.76
CA VAL A 198 65.05 -63.86 -7.94
C VAL A 198 64.74 -65.34 -7.73
N PHE A 199 63.49 -65.67 -7.39
CA PHE A 199 63.06 -67.05 -7.18
C PHE A 199 63.18 -67.89 -8.46
N LEU A 200 62.76 -67.36 -9.61
CA LEU A 200 62.90 -68.02 -10.90
C LEU A 200 64.36 -68.29 -11.25
N ASN A 201 65.25 -67.32 -11.04
CA ASN A 201 66.69 -67.52 -11.25
C ASN A 201 67.24 -68.66 -10.37
N GLU A 202 66.82 -68.72 -9.11
CA GLU A 202 67.24 -69.77 -8.18
C GLU A 202 66.68 -71.14 -8.58
N LEU A 203 65.42 -71.23 -9.03
CA LEU A 203 64.86 -72.46 -9.60
C LEU A 203 65.65 -72.92 -10.82
N THR A 204 65.95 -72.01 -11.76
CA THR A 204 66.75 -72.33 -12.96
C THR A 204 68.16 -72.80 -12.59
N ARG A 205 68.76 -72.20 -11.57
CA ARG A 205 70.05 -72.65 -11.03
C ARG A 205 69.94 -74.05 -10.43
N GLN A 206 68.93 -74.30 -9.60
CA GLN A 206 68.69 -75.61 -8.98
C GLN A 206 68.42 -76.69 -10.03
N GLU A 207 67.65 -76.39 -11.08
CA GLU A 207 67.44 -77.29 -12.21
C GLU A 207 68.76 -77.65 -12.90
N SER A 208 69.62 -76.65 -13.16
CA SER A 208 70.94 -76.85 -13.75
C SER A 208 71.85 -77.74 -12.88
N GLU A 209 71.83 -77.52 -11.56
CA GLU A 209 72.54 -78.37 -10.59
C GLU A 209 72.00 -79.81 -10.60
N ILE A 210 70.68 -80.01 -10.64
CA ILE A 210 70.06 -81.33 -10.76
C ILE A 210 70.49 -82.03 -12.05
N TYR A 211 70.50 -81.34 -13.19
CA TYR A 211 70.97 -81.91 -14.46
C TYR A 211 72.42 -82.35 -14.39
N ARG A 212 73.30 -81.54 -13.78
CA ARG A 212 74.70 -81.89 -13.54
C ARG A 212 74.83 -83.13 -12.65
N LEU A 213 74.14 -83.16 -11.50
CA LEU A 213 74.15 -84.29 -10.57
C LEU A 213 73.59 -85.57 -11.20
N LYS A 214 72.51 -85.48 -11.99
CA LYS A 214 71.96 -86.62 -12.74
C LYS A 214 72.98 -87.20 -13.73
N ARG A 215 73.72 -86.34 -14.44
CA ARG A 215 74.80 -86.76 -15.35
C ARG A 215 75.94 -87.44 -14.58
N GLU A 216 76.35 -86.86 -13.46
CA GLU A 216 77.41 -87.41 -12.60
C GLU A 216 77.02 -88.79 -12.03
N ILE A 217 75.78 -88.95 -11.55
CA ILE A 217 75.22 -90.25 -11.13
C ILE A 217 75.14 -91.23 -12.31
N GLY A 218 74.76 -90.79 -13.51
CA GLY A 218 74.75 -91.63 -14.71
C GLY A 218 76.14 -92.21 -15.02
N ILE A 219 77.17 -91.36 -14.99
CA ILE A 219 78.57 -91.77 -15.19
C ILE A 219 79.01 -92.72 -14.07
N LEU A 220 78.63 -92.47 -12.81
CA LEU A 220 78.95 -93.37 -11.69
C LEU A 220 78.25 -94.73 -11.79
N LYS A 221 77.06 -94.79 -12.38
CA LYS A 221 76.35 -96.06 -12.67
C LYS A 221 77.00 -96.84 -13.81
N GLU A 222 77.54 -96.17 -14.83
CA GLU A 222 78.26 -96.81 -15.93
C GLU A 222 79.67 -97.29 -15.54
N LYS A 223 80.34 -96.60 -14.60
CA LYS A 223 81.67 -96.96 -14.09
C LYS A 223 81.68 -97.94 -12.91
N GLY A 224 80.52 -98.32 -12.36
CA GLY A 224 80.45 -99.11 -11.14
C GLY A 224 79.27 -100.07 -11.08
N THR A 225 79.55 -101.36 -11.25
CA THR A 225 78.70 -102.44 -10.78
C THR A 225 78.50 -102.28 -9.27
N ILE A 226 77.31 -101.91 -8.80
CA ILE A 226 76.98 -102.01 -7.37
C ILE A 226 75.79 -102.93 -7.19
N THR A 227 76.17 -104.18 -6.95
CA THR A 227 75.39 -105.26 -6.36
C THR A 227 74.70 -104.79 -5.07
N GLN A 228 73.39 -105.04 -4.94
CA GLN A 228 72.69 -104.95 -3.65
C GLN A 228 73.34 -105.92 -2.66
N LYS A 229 74.20 -105.42 -1.77
CA LYS A 229 74.71 -106.17 -0.61
C LYS A 229 73.81 -105.88 0.58
N GLY A 230 72.90 -106.81 0.89
CA GLY A 230 72.08 -106.75 2.09
C GLY A 230 72.95 -106.53 3.33
N ARG A 231 72.70 -105.43 4.05
CA ARG A 231 73.39 -105.11 5.31
C ARG A 231 73.00 -106.15 6.36
N LYS A 232 73.94 -107.01 6.75
CA LYS A 232 73.79 -107.91 7.92
C LYS A 232 73.54 -107.04 9.15
N ARG A 233 72.38 -107.21 9.81
CA ARG A 233 72.09 -106.58 11.10
C ARG A 233 72.77 -107.38 12.21
N TYR A 234 73.36 -106.69 13.18
CA TYR A 234 74.02 -107.31 14.32
C TYR A 234 73.34 -106.90 15.62
N TYR A 235 73.30 -107.81 16.59
CA TYR A 235 72.81 -107.60 17.95
C TYR A 235 73.89 -107.98 18.96
N ILE A 236 74.08 -107.16 19.99
CA ILE A 236 74.99 -107.47 21.10
C ILE A 236 74.15 -108.00 22.26
N VAL A 237 74.43 -109.24 22.68
CA VAL A 237 73.73 -109.95 23.76
C VAL A 237 73.89 -109.17 25.08
N LYS A 238 72.81 -108.95 25.82
CA LYS A 238 72.83 -108.27 27.12
C LYS A 238 72.62 -109.26 28.27
N LYS A 239 72.98 -108.86 29.51
CA LYS A 239 72.77 -109.70 30.70
C LYS A 239 71.28 -110.05 30.83
N GLY A 240 70.97 -111.35 30.92
CA GLY A 240 69.59 -111.87 30.96
C GLY A 240 68.95 -112.14 29.59
N ASP A 241 69.69 -112.03 28.49
CA ASP A 241 69.23 -112.50 27.17
C ASP A 241 69.47 -114.01 27.00
N TYR A 242 68.55 -114.66 26.28
CA TYR A 242 68.68 -116.02 25.77
C TYR A 242 68.18 -116.05 24.33
N LEU A 243 68.65 -117.02 23.53
CA LEU A 243 68.41 -117.06 22.08
C LEU A 243 66.94 -116.98 21.70
N GLY A 244 66.04 -117.61 22.47
CA GLY A 244 64.59 -117.56 22.25
C GLY A 244 64.01 -116.15 22.32
N LYS A 245 64.45 -115.36 23.31
CA LYS A 245 64.04 -113.96 23.48
C LYS A 245 64.50 -113.09 22.33
N ILE A 246 65.75 -113.28 21.87
CA ILE A 246 66.32 -112.53 20.75
C ILE A 246 65.62 -112.92 19.44
N ALA A 247 65.45 -114.22 19.21
CA ALA A 247 64.79 -114.72 18.00
C ALA A 247 63.36 -114.19 17.87
N LYS A 248 62.57 -114.23 18.96
CA LYS A 248 61.20 -113.68 18.98
C LYS A 248 61.18 -112.17 18.73
N ARG A 249 62.10 -111.41 19.34
CA ARG A 249 62.18 -109.95 19.15
C ARG A 249 62.42 -109.56 17.69
N TYR A 250 63.20 -110.36 16.95
CA TYR A 250 63.56 -110.08 15.57
C TYR A 250 62.79 -110.94 14.54
N GLY A 251 61.72 -111.61 14.96
CA GLY A 251 60.88 -112.40 14.05
C GLY A 251 61.60 -113.56 13.35
N THR A 252 62.64 -114.12 13.98
CA THR A 252 63.40 -115.28 13.47
C THR A 252 63.26 -116.47 14.41
N THR A 253 63.84 -117.62 14.06
CA THR A 253 63.83 -118.81 14.92
C THR A 253 65.19 -119.04 15.56
N VAL A 254 65.22 -119.65 16.75
CA VAL A 254 66.46 -120.02 17.43
C VAL A 254 67.34 -120.87 16.51
N LYS A 255 66.76 -121.82 15.78
CA LYS A 255 67.48 -122.66 14.80
C LYS A 255 68.16 -121.85 13.70
N LYS A 256 67.48 -120.83 13.14
CA LYS A 256 68.03 -119.97 12.08
C LYS A 256 69.10 -119.03 12.64
N LEU A 257 68.87 -118.47 13.83
CA LEU A 257 69.82 -117.62 14.52
C LEU A 257 71.11 -118.37 14.90
N LYS A 258 70.99 -119.61 15.40
CA LYS A 258 72.15 -120.50 15.67
C LYS A 258 72.90 -120.84 14.40
N ARG A 259 72.20 -121.17 13.32
CA ARG A 259 72.83 -121.53 12.03
C ARG A 259 73.65 -120.38 11.46
N VAL A 260 73.09 -119.18 11.40
CA VAL A 260 73.78 -118.00 10.85
C VAL A 260 74.97 -117.58 11.71
N ASN A 261 74.92 -117.83 13.02
CA ASN A 261 76.01 -117.53 13.97
C ASN A 261 76.91 -118.74 14.29
N LYS A 262 76.71 -119.88 13.63
CA LYS A 262 77.42 -121.15 13.86
C LYS A 262 77.46 -121.60 15.34
N LEU A 263 76.40 -121.33 16.10
CA LEU A 263 76.30 -121.71 17.51
C LEU A 263 75.95 -123.20 17.65
N LYS A 264 76.76 -123.93 18.42
CA LYS A 264 76.57 -125.38 18.66
C LYS A 264 75.61 -125.68 19.82
N SER A 265 75.47 -124.78 20.79
CA SER A 265 74.55 -124.89 21.94
C SER A 265 73.63 -123.66 22.05
N ASP A 266 72.69 -123.68 23.00
CA ASP A 266 71.78 -122.56 23.24
C ASP A 266 72.35 -121.50 24.19
N VAL A 267 73.59 -121.69 24.65
CA VAL A 267 74.29 -120.80 25.57
C VAL A 267 74.85 -119.61 24.81
N ILE A 268 74.54 -118.40 25.27
CA ILE A 268 75.09 -117.13 24.78
C ILE A 268 75.57 -116.28 25.96
N TYR A 269 76.62 -115.49 25.74
CA TYR A 269 77.21 -114.67 26.78
C TYR A 269 76.92 -113.19 26.57
N PRO A 270 76.66 -112.41 27.63
CA PRO A 270 76.58 -110.96 27.52
C PRO A 270 77.83 -110.38 26.85
N GLY A 271 77.63 -109.46 25.91
CA GLY A 271 78.68 -108.89 25.04
C GLY A 271 78.88 -109.63 23.72
N GLN A 272 78.34 -110.84 23.55
CA GLN A 272 78.49 -111.60 22.31
C GLN A 272 77.72 -110.95 21.15
N LYS A 273 78.37 -110.80 19.99
CA LYS A 273 77.77 -110.23 18.78
C LYS A 273 77.13 -111.32 17.92
N LEU A 274 75.82 -111.25 17.71
CA LEU A 274 75.04 -112.15 16.87
C LEU A 274 74.57 -111.44 15.60
N ILE A 275 74.71 -112.11 14.45
CA ILE A 275 74.10 -111.74 13.18
C ILE A 275 72.62 -112.10 13.24
N ILE A 276 71.75 -111.12 12.96
CA ILE A 276 70.31 -111.32 12.85
C ILE A 276 69.99 -111.69 11.39
N PRO A 277 69.42 -112.89 11.14
CA PRO A 277 69.04 -113.37 9.81
C PRO A 277 67.91 -112.58 9.15
#